data_AF-A0A8J5G7K6-F1
#
_entry.id   AF-A0A8J5G7K6-F1
#
_cell.length_a   1.000
_cell.length_b   1.000
_cell.length_c   1.000
_cell.angle_alpha   90.00
_cell.angle_beta   90.00
_cell.angle_gamma   90.00
#
_symmetry.space_group_name_H-M   'P 1'
#
loop_
_entity.id
_entity.type
_entity.pdbx_description
1 polymer ?
#
loop_
_entity_poly.entity_id
_entity_poly.type
_entity_poly.pdbx_seq_one_letter_code
_entity_poly.pdbx_strand_id
1 'polypeptide(L)' 'MVGWVDLLERPASIYRSTPEMMAIPAALLIFIAVAVPAATATDYTVGGSQGWTSGVDYNSWASGKTFSVGDALRN' A
#
# COMPACT_ATOMS: atom_id res chain seq x y z
N MET A 1 -24.89 -2.77 -47.49
CA MET A 1 -23.87 -3.84 -47.35
C MET A 1 -22.66 -3.16 -46.75
N VAL A 2 -22.58 -3.10 -45.40
CA VAL A 2 -21.50 -2.39 -44.71
C VAL A 2 -20.21 -3.17 -44.99
N GLY A 3 -19.19 -2.50 -45.51
CA GLY A 3 -18.07 -3.13 -46.17
C GLY A 3 -17.21 -3.88 -45.18
N TRP A 4 -16.99 -5.17 -45.45
CA TRP A 4 -15.93 -5.95 -44.78
C TRP A 4 -14.54 -5.32 -44.95
N VAL A 5 -14.39 -4.43 -45.93
CA VAL A 5 -13.22 -3.59 -46.18
C VAL A 5 -13.05 -2.48 -45.13
N ASP A 6 -14.14 -1.94 -44.56
CA ASP A 6 -14.09 -0.86 -43.56
C ASP A 6 -13.47 -1.33 -42.22
N LEU A 7 -13.50 -2.64 -41.93
CA LEU A 7 -12.95 -3.23 -40.72
C LEU A 7 -11.42 -3.37 -40.74
N LEU A 8 -10.81 -3.44 -41.93
CA LEU A 8 -9.37 -3.61 -42.12
C LEU A 8 -8.64 -2.27 -42.24
N GLU A 9 -9.37 -1.17 -42.43
CA GLU A 9 -8.86 0.19 -42.57
C GLU A 9 -8.95 1.00 -41.27
N ARG A 10 -9.37 0.38 -40.15
CA ARG A 10 -9.46 1.08 -38.86
C ARG A 10 -8.08 1.68 -38.52
N PRO A 11 -7.96 3.01 -38.43
CA PRO A 11 -6.66 3.62 -38.18
C PRO A 11 -6.15 3.20 -36.79
N ALA A 12 -4.86 2.89 -36.71
CA ALA A 12 -4.18 2.61 -35.44
C ALA A 12 -4.31 3.75 -34.40
N SER A 13 -4.88 4.91 -34.78
CA SER A 13 -5.24 6.02 -33.90
C SER A 13 -6.21 5.62 -32.78
N ILE A 14 -7.01 4.56 -32.96
CA ILE A 14 -7.92 4.06 -31.91
C ILE A 14 -7.13 3.49 -30.71
N TYR A 15 -5.90 3.01 -30.93
CA TYR A 15 -4.99 2.54 -29.88
C TYR A 15 -3.95 3.58 -29.45
N ARG A 16 -3.93 4.76 -30.08
CA ARG A 16 -2.97 5.81 -29.74
C ARG A 16 -3.45 6.45 -28.44
N SER A 17 -2.95 5.94 -27.31
CA SER A 17 -3.12 6.55 -25.99
C SER A 17 -2.48 7.93 -25.97
N THR A 18 -3.25 8.92 -26.40
CA THR A 18 -2.88 10.33 -26.28
C THR A 18 -2.72 10.65 -24.79
N PRO A 19 -1.84 11.59 -24.43
CA PRO A 19 -1.61 11.95 -23.03
C PRO A 19 -2.91 12.32 -22.29
N GLU A 20 -3.91 12.82 -23.01
CA GLU A 20 -5.26 13.09 -22.49
C GLU A 20 -6.02 11.82 -22.04
N MET A 21 -5.90 10.71 -22.78
CA MET A 21 -6.57 9.44 -22.45
C MET A 21 -5.88 8.72 -21.27
N MET A 22 -4.59 8.98 -21.02
CA MET A 22 -3.85 8.40 -19.89
C MET A 22 -3.92 9.25 -18.60
N ALA A 23 -4.34 10.52 -18.70
CA ALA A 23 -4.37 11.43 -17.57
C ALA A 23 -5.31 10.98 -16.44
N ILE A 24 -6.52 10.52 -16.79
CA ILE A 24 -7.51 10.05 -15.81
C ILE A 24 -7.05 8.78 -15.07
N PRO A 25 -6.64 7.68 -15.75
CA PRO A 25 -6.15 6.51 -15.04
C PRO A 25 -4.87 6.80 -14.24
N ALA A 26 -3.97 7.65 -14.72
CA ALA A 26 -2.79 8.07 -13.95
C ALA A 26 -3.17 8.85 -12.68
N ALA A 27 -4.09 9.81 -12.79
CA ALA A 27 -4.58 10.57 -11.64
C ALA A 27 -5.28 9.67 -10.61
N LEU A 28 -6.07 8.70 -11.06
CA LEU A 28 -6.71 7.72 -10.18
C LEU A 28 -5.68 6.85 -9.45
N LEU A 29 -4.65 6.36 -10.15
CA LEU A 29 -3.57 5.59 -9.53
C LEU A 29 -2.80 6.40 -8.49
N ILE A 30 -2.50 7.66 -8.77
CA ILE A 30 -1.84 8.57 -7.81
C ILE A 30 -2.75 8.82 -6.60
N PHE A 31 -4.04 9.07 -6.81
CA PHE A 31 -4.99 9.26 -5.72
C PHE A 31 -5.06 8.04 -4.81
N ILE A 32 -5.13 6.83 -5.37
CA ILE A 32 -5.13 5.58 -4.58
C ILE A 32 -3.82 5.43 -3.81
N ALA A 33 -2.67 5.69 -4.46
CA ALA A 33 -1.37 5.55 -3.82
C ALA A 33 -1.16 6.50 -2.63
N VAL A 34 -1.77 7.68 -2.65
CA VAL A 34 -1.69 8.66 -1.55
C VAL A 34 -2.79 8.45 -0.51
N ALA A 35 -3.95 7.92 -0.90
CA ALA A 35 -5.10 7.72 0.01
C ALA A 35 -4.94 6.54 0.96
N VAL A 36 -4.08 5.56 0.64
CA VAL A 36 -3.83 4.41 1.50
C VAL A 36 -2.78 4.77 2.56
N PRO A 37 -3.09 4.67 3.87
CA PRO A 37 -2.09 4.85 4.92
C PRO A 37 -0.96 3.83 4.73
N ALA A 38 0.29 4.29 4.79
CA ALA A 38 1.44 3.38 4.75
C ALA A 38 1.36 2.42 5.95
N ALA A 39 1.31 1.11 5.68
CA ALA A 39 1.37 0.10 6.73
C ALA A 39 2.82 0.02 7.22
N THR A 40 3.07 0.54 8.43
CA THR A 40 4.37 0.44 9.10
C THR A 40 4.30 -0.60 10.20
N ALA A 41 5.16 -1.62 10.14
CA ALA A 41 5.36 -2.55 11.24
C ALA A 41 6.28 -1.91 12.29
N THR A 42 5.92 -2.03 13.56
CA THR A 42 6.70 -1.55 14.70
C THR A 42 7.43 -2.73 15.37
N ASP A 43 8.71 -2.53 15.65
CA ASP A 43 9.49 -3.45 16.48
C ASP A 43 9.47 -2.98 17.94
N TYR A 44 8.96 -3.82 18.84
CA TYR A 44 8.94 -3.56 20.27
C TYR A 44 9.97 -4.44 20.99
N THR A 45 10.94 -3.81 21.65
CA THR A 45 11.84 -4.50 22.59
C THR A 45 11.09 -4.81 23.88
N VAL A 46 10.96 -6.08 24.20
CA VAL A 46 10.21 -6.54 25.36
C VAL A 46 10.96 -6.22 26.65
N GLY A 47 10.27 -5.63 27.62
CA GLY A 47 10.90 -5.13 28.85
C GLY A 47 11.76 -3.88 28.67
N GLY A 48 11.85 -3.32 27.45
CA GLY A 48 12.65 -2.13 27.16
C GLY A 48 14.13 -2.33 27.51
N SER A 49 14.69 -1.46 28.35
CA SER A 49 16.08 -1.58 28.80
C SER A 49 16.33 -2.77 29.74
N GLN A 50 15.30 -3.34 30.33
CA GLN A 50 15.43 -4.50 31.23
C GLN A 50 15.45 -5.84 30.48
N GLY A 51 14.98 -5.85 29.22
CA GLY A 51 14.90 -7.04 28.38
C GLY A 51 13.90 -8.09 28.89
N TRP A 52 13.96 -9.29 28.27
CA TRP A 52 13.13 -10.43 28.65
C TRP A 52 13.75 -11.22 29.81
N THR A 53 13.47 -10.78 31.03
CA THR A 53 13.93 -11.42 32.27
C THR A 53 12.85 -11.52 33.36
N SER A 54 13.09 -12.33 34.38
CA SER A 54 12.22 -12.44 35.56
C SER A 54 12.29 -11.17 36.42
N GLY A 55 11.18 -10.78 37.03
CA GLY A 55 11.10 -9.61 37.92
C GLY A 55 10.82 -8.28 37.21
N VAL A 56 10.63 -8.29 35.89
CA VAL A 56 10.14 -7.14 35.12
C VAL A 56 8.62 -7.10 35.17
N ASP A 57 8.06 -5.90 35.36
CA ASP A 57 6.62 -5.68 35.23
C ASP A 57 6.22 -5.49 33.77
N TYR A 58 5.84 -6.59 33.12
CA TYR A 58 5.41 -6.56 31.72
C TYR A 58 4.04 -5.91 31.50
N ASN A 59 3.20 -5.80 32.53
CA ASN A 59 1.94 -5.06 32.41
C ASN A 59 2.24 -3.56 32.30
N SER A 60 3.16 -3.06 33.12
CA SER A 60 3.67 -1.70 33.01
C SER A 60 4.37 -1.46 31.66
N TRP A 61 5.20 -2.40 31.20
CA TRP A 61 5.82 -2.31 29.87
C TRP A 61 4.80 -2.27 28.73
N ALA A 62 3.77 -3.10 28.77
CA ALA A 62 2.74 -3.14 27.72
C ALA A 62 1.78 -1.94 27.79
N SER A 63 1.68 -1.28 28.93
CA SER A 63 0.75 -0.17 29.15
C SER A 63 1.00 0.98 28.16
N GLY A 64 -0.07 1.46 27.53
CA GLY A 64 -0.02 2.53 26.54
C GLY A 64 0.53 2.14 25.16
N LYS A 65 0.90 0.87 24.94
CA LYS A 65 1.29 0.37 23.60
C LYS A 65 0.07 -0.18 22.87
N THR A 66 0.03 0.08 21.56
CA THR A 66 -0.98 -0.51 20.66
C THR A 66 -0.27 -1.45 19.71
N PHE A 67 -0.57 -2.74 19.81
CA PHE A 67 0.00 -3.75 18.92
C PHE A 67 -0.93 -3.96 17.73
N SER A 68 -0.39 -3.82 16.54
CA SER A 68 -1.07 -4.03 15.27
C SER A 68 -0.56 -5.29 14.58
N VAL A 69 -1.37 -5.86 13.69
CA VAL A 69 -0.92 -6.99 12.86
C VAL A 69 0.26 -6.55 12.01
N GLY A 70 1.37 -7.30 12.09
CA GLY A 70 2.62 -7.00 11.40
C GLY A 70 3.72 -6.49 12.34
N ASP A 71 3.38 -6.05 13.56
CA ASP A 71 4.38 -5.68 14.57
C ASP A 71 5.15 -6.91 15.06
N ALA A 72 6.40 -6.70 15.50
CA ALA A 72 7.23 -7.75 16.06
C ALA A 72 7.64 -7.43 17.50
N LEU A 73 7.65 -8.47 18.34
CA LEU A 73 8.20 -8.42 19.69
C LEU A 73 9.60 -9.04 19.66
N ARG A 74 10.61 -8.28 20.11
CA ARG A 74 12.02 -8.72 20.13
C ARG A 74 12.62 -8.62 21.52
N ASN A 75 13.64 -9.42 21.78
CA ASN A 75 14.40 -9.41 23.02
C ASN A 75 15.63 -8.51 22.90
#